data_AF-A0A2L0HE98-F1
#
_entry.id   AF-A0A2L0HE98-F1
#
_cell.length_a   1.000
_cell.length_b   1.000
_cell.length_c   1.000
_cell.angle_alpha   90.00
_cell.angle_beta   90.00
_cell.angle_gamma   90.00
#
_symmetry.space_group_name_H-M   'P 1'
#
loop_
_entity.id
_entity.type
_entity.pdbx_description
1 polymer ?
#
loop_
_entity_poly.entity_id
_entity_poly.type
_entity_poly.pdbx_seq_one_letter_code
_entity_poly.pdbx_strand_id
1 'polypeptide(L)'
;MLVLRALREAPEEKRSKVRIVCRDIGPETRKGLTEGLITAALCHPLERTSDELIATMVDSLEQRNSTTILQRVVPFEIITPESV
;
A
#
# COMPACT_ATOMS: atom_id res chain seq x y z
N MET A 1 8.84 -12.38 9.22
CA MET A 1 9.38 -11.01 9.35
C MET A 1 9.99 -10.84 10.75
N LEU A 2 11.23 -10.36 10.89
CA LEU A 2 11.90 -10.20 12.20
C LEU A 2 11.18 -9.21 13.13
N VAL A 3 10.61 -8.14 12.58
CA VAL A 3 9.91 -7.08 13.33
C VAL A 3 8.64 -7.61 14.01
N LEU A 4 7.80 -8.36 13.28
CA LEU A 4 6.58 -8.96 13.84
C LEU A 4 6.88 -9.94 14.98
N ARG A 5 7.95 -10.73 14.83
CA ARG A 5 8.39 -11.65 15.88
C ARG A 5 8.81 -10.88 17.14
N ALA A 6 9.62 -9.85 17.00
CA ALA A 6 10.05 -9.01 18.12
C ALA A 6 8.86 -8.34 18.83
N LEU A 7 7.84 -7.90 18.09
CA LEU A 7 6.62 -7.33 18.67
C LEU A 7 5.73 -8.34 19.39
N ARG A 8 5.70 -9.59 18.92
CA ARG A 8 5.01 -10.69 19.63
C ARG A 8 5.70 -11.05 20.95
N GLU A 9 7.02 -10.95 21.00
CA GLU A 9 7.84 -11.25 22.19
C GLU A 9 7.94 -10.05 23.16
N ALA A 10 7.50 -8.86 22.76
CA ALA A 10 7.56 -7.65 23.59
C ALA A 10 6.43 -7.59 24.64
N PRO A 11 6.68 -6.95 25.81
CA PRO A 11 5.64 -6.68 26.80
C PRO A 11 4.49 -5.84 26.22
N GLU A 12 3.27 -6.10 26.70
CA GLU A 12 2.04 -5.48 26.18
C GLU A 12 2.07 -3.94 26.20
N GLU A 13 2.63 -3.35 27.26
CA GLU A 13 2.78 -1.89 27.41
C GLU A 13 3.65 -1.24 26.33
N LYS A 14 4.61 -2.00 25.77
CA LYS A 14 5.44 -1.53 24.65
C LYS A 14 4.74 -1.81 23.32
N ARG A 15 4.10 -2.99 23.20
CA ARG A 15 3.39 -3.41 22.00
C ARG A 15 2.26 -2.44 21.63
N SER A 16 1.49 -1.97 22.60
CA SER A 16 0.36 -1.04 22.37
C SER A 16 0.76 0.35 21.87
N LYS A 17 2.03 0.75 22.08
CA LYS A 17 2.56 2.06 21.66
C LYS A 17 3.15 2.06 20.26
N VAL A 18 3.35 0.88 19.66
CA VAL A 18 3.99 0.74 18.35
C VAL A 18 2.91 0.54 17.28
N ARG A 19 3.02 1.28 16.18
CA ARG A 19 2.17 1.12 14.99
C ARG A 19 3.04 0.62 13.86
N ILE A 20 2.68 -0.51 13.26
CA ILE A 20 3.36 -1.05 12.08
C ILE A 20 2.54 -0.70 10.84
N VAL A 21 3.22 -0.15 9.84
CA VAL A 21 2.70 0.04 8.49
C VAL A 21 3.52 -0.81 7.52
N CYS A 22 2.84 -1.64 6.73
CA CYS A 22 3.48 -2.50 5.73
C CYS A 22 3.32 -1.93 4.32
N ARG A 23 4.28 -2.23 3.43
CA ARG A 23 4.28 -1.77 2.04
C ARG A 23 3.30 -2.54 1.15
N ASP A 24 3.09 -3.82 1.37
CA ASP A 24 2.16 -4.62 0.54
C ASP A 24 1.51 -5.72 1.37
N ILE A 25 0.43 -6.29 0.83
CA ILE A 25 -0.34 -7.35 1.47
C ILE A 25 0.15 -8.74 1.03
N GLY A 26 0.89 -9.40 1.92
CA GLY A 26 1.21 -10.83 1.83
C GLY A 26 0.46 -11.65 2.88
N PRO A 27 0.61 -12.99 2.87
CA PRO A 27 -0.01 -13.87 3.86
C PRO A 27 0.33 -13.47 5.32
N GLU A 28 1.60 -13.14 5.58
CA GLU A 28 2.05 -12.69 6.90
C GLU A 28 1.49 -11.31 7.28
N THR A 29 1.34 -10.40 6.31
CA THR A 29 0.73 -9.08 6.55
C THR A 29 -0.75 -9.22 6.89
N ARG A 30 -1.50 -10.07 6.17
CA ARG A 30 -2.91 -10.36 6.49
C ARG A 30 -3.05 -10.89 7.90
N LYS A 31 -2.25 -11.90 8.25
CA LYS A 31 -2.26 -12.49 9.59
C LYS A 31 -1.95 -11.44 10.67
N GLY A 32 -0.95 -10.59 10.44
CA GLY A 32 -0.61 -9.51 11.37
C GLY A 32 -1.69 -8.43 11.49
N LEU A 33 -2.44 -8.13 10.42
CA LEU A 33 -3.60 -7.23 10.45
C LEU A 33 -4.73 -7.84 11.30
N THR A 34 -5.08 -9.10 11.06
CA THR A 34 -6.13 -9.82 11.81
C THR A 34 -5.76 -9.97 13.29
N GLU A 35 -4.48 -10.16 13.62
CA GLU A 35 -3.98 -10.24 15.00
C GLU A 35 -3.86 -8.86 15.67
N GLY A 36 -4.13 -7.76 14.97
CA GLY A 36 -3.98 -6.39 15.49
C GLY A 36 -2.53 -5.96 15.73
N LEU A 37 -1.55 -6.73 15.23
CA LEU A 37 -0.12 -6.41 15.31
C LEU A 37 0.32 -5.42 14.23
N ILE A 38 -0.38 -5.42 13.09
CA ILE A 38 -0.18 -4.47 11.99
C ILE A 38 -1.35 -3.50 11.98
N THR A 39 -1.04 -2.22 11.85
CA THR A 39 -2.05 -1.15 11.86
C THR A 39 -2.62 -0.91 10.46
N ALA A 40 -1.75 -0.93 9.44
CA ALA A 40 -2.18 -0.75 8.05
C ALA A 40 -1.19 -1.37 7.06
N ALA A 41 -1.66 -1.65 5.86
CA ALA A 41 -0.83 -1.91 4.69
C ALA A 41 -1.14 -0.86 3.59
N LEU A 42 -0.11 -0.32 2.95
CA LEU A 42 -0.19 0.69 1.89
C LEU A 42 0.11 0.05 0.53
N CYS A 43 -0.85 -0.69 -0.02
CA CYS A 43 -0.67 -1.49 -1.21
C CYS A 43 -0.60 -0.63 -2.48
N HIS A 44 0.23 -1.08 -3.42
CA HIS A 44 0.31 -0.46 -4.75
C HIS A 44 -0.93 -0.85 -5.56
N PRO A 45 -1.70 0.10 -6.10
CA PRO A 45 -2.92 -0.14 -6.85
C PRO A 45 -2.58 -0.56 -8.28
N LEU A 46 -2.05 -1.78 -8.47
CA LEU A 46 -1.44 -2.20 -9.73
C LEU A 46 -2.41 -2.11 -10.92
N GLU A 47 -3.66 -2.49 -10.72
CA GLU A 47 -4.71 -2.41 -11.74
C GLU A 47 -4.95 -0.95 -12.16
N ARG A 48 -5.30 -0.07 -11.22
CA ARG A 48 -5.51 1.36 -11.52
C ARG A 48 -4.27 2.05 -12.09
N THR A 49 -3.08 1.66 -11.64
CA THR A 49 -1.81 2.17 -12.18
C THR A 49 -1.66 1.80 -13.66
N SER A 50 -2.06 0.59 -14.02
CA SER A 50 -2.03 0.11 -15.41
C SER A 50 -3.06 0.83 -16.27
N ASP A 51 -4.28 1.01 -15.75
CA ASP A 51 -5.34 1.73 -16.45
C ASP A 51 -4.97 3.20 -16.72
N GLU A 52 -4.45 3.90 -15.71
CA GLU A 52 -4.01 5.29 -15.85
C GLU A 52 -2.82 5.44 -16.80
N LEU A 53 -1.92 4.46 -16.83
CA LEU A 53 -0.82 4.44 -17.79
C LEU A 53 -1.36 4.34 -19.23
N ILE A 54 -2.28 3.42 -19.50
CA ILE A 54 -2.88 3.24 -20.82
C ILE A 54 -3.63 4.50 -21.24
N ALA A 55 -4.46 5.07 -20.35
CA ALA A 55 -5.17 6.32 -20.62
C ALA A 55 -4.21 7.46 -20.96
N THR A 56 -3.12 7.61 -20.20
CA THR A 56 -2.11 8.65 -20.44
C THR A 56 -1.39 8.46 -21.78
N MET A 57 -1.15 7.21 -22.19
CA MET A 57 -0.59 6.92 -23.52
C MET A 57 -1.56 7.33 -24.63
N VAL A 58 -2.86 7.06 -24.49
CA VAL A 58 -3.88 7.51 -25.44
C VAL A 58 -3.92 9.03 -25.53
N ASP A 59 -3.96 9.73 -24.39
CA ASP A 59 -3.95 11.20 -24.35
C ASP A 59 -2.72 11.80 -25.05
N SER A 60 -1.55 11.15 -24.90
CA SER A 60 -0.32 11.58 -25.56
C SER A 60 -0.38 11.49 -27.09
N LEU A 61 -1.12 10.50 -27.62
CA LEU A 61 -1.30 10.32 -29.07
C LEU A 61 -2.25 11.35 -29.67
N GLU A 62 -3.18 11.88 -28.90
CA GLU A 62 -4.06 12.98 -29.32
C GLU A 62 -3.31 14.32 -29.35
N GLN A 63 -2.36 14.51 -28.43
CA GLN A 63 -1.58 15.75 -28.29
C GLN A 63 -0.29 15.76 -29.14
N ARG A 64 -0.36 15.35 -30.41
CA ARG A 64 0.80 15.03 -31.30
C ARG A 64 1.94 16.07 -31.41
N ASN A 65 1.77 17.29 -30.91
CA ASN A 65 2.77 18.37 -30.95
C ASN A 65 3.11 18.96 -29.56
N SER A 66 2.67 18.33 -28.47
CA SER A 66 2.93 18.74 -27.09
C SER A 66 4.13 17.98 -26.54
N THR A 67 5.17 18.69 -26.09
CA THR A 67 6.31 18.12 -25.34
C THR A 67 6.06 18.10 -23.82
N THR A 68 4.80 18.26 -23.41
CA THR A 68 4.44 18.39 -22.00
C THR A 68 4.48 17.04 -21.30
N ILE A 69 5.14 16.98 -20.14
CA ILE A 69 5.09 15.81 -19.26
C ILE A 69 3.66 15.66 -18.73
N LEU A 70 3.02 14.53 -19.02
CA LEU A 70 1.73 14.17 -18.44
C LEU A 70 1.96 13.42 -17.12
N GLN A 71 1.58 14.02 -16.00
CA GLN A 71 1.67 13.41 -14.67
C GLN A 71 0.27 12.97 -14.20
N ARG A 72 0.14 11.72 -13.77
CA ARG A 72 -1.06 11.19 -13.12
C ARG A 72 -0.77 10.86 -11.66
N VAL A 73 -1.75 11.12 -10.79
CA VAL A 73 -1.68 10.79 -9.36
C VAL A 73 -2.56 9.58 -9.13
N VAL A 74 -1.96 8.47 -8.74
CA VAL A 74 -2.68 7.23 -8.41
C VAL A 74 -2.56 6.99 -6.90
N PRO A 75 -3.67 7.04 -6.14
CA PRO A 75 -3.62 6.88 -4.69
C PRO A 75 -3.39 5.41 -4.30
N PHE A 76 -2.55 5.19 -3.28
CA PHE A 76 -2.36 3.85 -2.69
C PHE A 76 -3.66 3.29 -2.14
N GLU A 77 -3.75 1.96 -2.12
CA GLU A 77 -4.80 1.24 -1.40
C GLU A 77 -4.38 1.08 0.06
N ILE A 78 -5.25 1.53 0.97
CA ILE A 78 -5.01 1.42 2.42
C ILE A 78 -5.86 0.27 2.95
N ILE A 79 -5.19 -0.77 3.44
CA ILE A 79 -5.84 -1.91 4.07
C ILE A 79 -5.61 -1.82 5.57
N THR A 80 -6.69 -1.86 6.31
CA THR A 80 -6.75 -1.83 7.77
C THR A 80 -7.36 -3.14 8.29
N PRO A 81 -7.24 -3.47 9.58
CA PRO A 81 -7.88 -4.66 10.15
C PRO A 81 -9.38 -4.75 9.86
N GLU A 82 -10.06 -3.61 9.76
CA GLU A 82 -11.50 -3.51 9.48
C GLU A 82 -11.85 -3.77 8.00
N SER A 83 -10.86 -3.74 7.11
CA SER A 83 -11.03 -3.82 5.66
C SER A 83 -10.26 -4.98 5.01
N VAL A 84 -9.76 -5.93 5.82
CA VAL A 84 -8.93 -7.07 5.35
C VAL A 84 -9.77 -8.25 4.88
#